data_AF-A0A8T4DVL9-F1
#
_entry.id   AF-A0A8T4DVL9-F1
#
_cell.length_a   1.000
_cell.length_b   1.000
_cell.length_c   1.000
_cell.angle_alpha   90.00
_cell.angle_beta   90.00
_cell.angle_gamma   90.00
#
_symmetry.space_group_name_H-M   'P 1'
#
loop_
_entity.id
_entity.type
_entity.pdbx_description
1 polymer ?
#
loop_
_entity_poly.entity_id
_entity_poly.type
_entity_poly.pdbx_seq_one_letter_code
_entity_poly.pdbx_strand_id
1 'polypeptide(L)'
;QEEIAKKVKLSQPSVAMRIKRLKERGILEIVTGVNLNKVGMYLAKVMVRTTNTTKILNMFRGCPFFLNGFVVSGDENLMLLFAGEDLASLESIIDCRIRKDKDVQSTDFNIIISSIKDFVVPLRIVERPLNKPPCGVEYKTCQAYTENRCFGCPATNRYKGSFW
;
A
#
# COMPACT_ATOMS: atom_id res chain seq x y z
N GLN A 1 -5.03 -29.16 -7.16
CA GLN A 1 -4.28 -29.45 -8.41
C GLN A 1 -5.02 -30.45 -9.30
N GLU A 2 -5.72 -31.43 -8.74
CA GLU A 2 -6.55 -32.38 -9.52
C GLU A 2 -7.61 -31.70 -10.39
N GLU A 3 -8.29 -30.67 -9.87
CA GLU A 3 -9.26 -29.92 -10.68
C GLU A 3 -8.65 -29.25 -11.90
N ILE A 4 -7.44 -28.69 -11.75
CA ILE A 4 -6.68 -28.10 -12.86
C ILE A 4 -6.35 -29.20 -13.88
N ALA A 5 -5.84 -30.34 -13.41
CA ALA A 5 -5.49 -31.50 -14.23
C ALA A 5 -6.69 -32.00 -15.07
N LYS A 6 -7.88 -32.10 -14.47
CA LYS A 6 -9.13 -32.43 -15.17
C LYS A 6 -9.48 -31.38 -16.24
N LYS A 7 -9.44 -30.09 -15.89
CA LYS A 7 -9.78 -29.00 -16.83
C LYS A 7 -8.82 -28.90 -18.03
N VAL A 8 -7.53 -29.14 -17.81
CA VAL A 8 -6.51 -29.03 -18.87
C VAL A 8 -6.16 -30.37 -19.53
N LYS A 9 -6.86 -31.46 -19.16
CA LYS A 9 -6.67 -32.82 -19.70
C LYS A 9 -5.22 -33.32 -19.60
N LEU A 10 -4.59 -33.12 -18.44
CA LEU A 10 -3.23 -33.61 -18.14
C LEU A 10 -3.23 -34.44 -16.85
N SER A 11 -2.19 -35.23 -16.62
CA SER A 11 -2.01 -35.92 -15.33
C SER A 11 -1.69 -34.93 -14.21
N GLN A 12 -2.10 -35.24 -12.97
CA GLN A 12 -1.80 -34.40 -11.81
C GLN A 12 -0.28 -34.20 -11.61
N PRO A 13 0.61 -35.21 -11.78
CA PRO A 13 2.05 -35.01 -11.69
C PRO A 13 2.59 -34.04 -12.75
N SER A 14 2.07 -34.11 -13.99
CA SER A 14 2.46 -33.18 -15.06
C SER A 14 2.06 -31.74 -14.73
N VAL A 15 0.87 -31.51 -14.17
CA VAL A 15 0.42 -30.19 -13.71
C VAL A 15 1.28 -29.69 -12.54
N ALA A 16 1.55 -30.54 -11.55
CA ALA A 16 2.39 -30.18 -10.41
C ALA A 16 3.79 -29.74 -10.86
N MET A 17 4.38 -30.46 -11.82
CA MET A 17 5.70 -30.12 -12.35
C MET A 17 5.69 -28.79 -13.12
N ARG A 18 4.64 -28.50 -13.89
CA ARG A 18 4.49 -27.21 -14.59
C ARG A 18 4.31 -26.05 -13.61
N ILE A 19 3.46 -26.19 -12.59
CA ILE A 19 3.28 -25.16 -11.56
C ILE A 19 4.61 -24.89 -10.84
N LYS A 20 5.35 -25.94 -10.46
CA LYS A 20 6.67 -25.80 -9.85
C LYS A 20 7.63 -25.02 -10.78
N ARG A 21 7.71 -25.36 -12.07
CA ARG A 21 8.54 -24.62 -13.04
C ARG A 21 8.09 -23.15 -13.20
N LEU A 22 6.80 -22.86 -13.16
CA LEU A 22 6.29 -21.48 -13.23
C LEU A 22 6.69 -20.68 -11.99
N LYS A 23 6.63 -21.29 -10.80
CA LYS A 23 7.12 -20.70 -9.55
C LYS A 23 8.64 -20.46 -9.59
N GLU A 24 9.40 -21.48 -9.98
CA GLU A 24 10.87 -21.40 -10.08
C GLU A 24 11.33 -20.32 -11.09
N ARG A 25 10.53 -20.06 -12.13
CA ARG A 25 10.78 -18.99 -13.11
C ARG A 25 10.24 -17.62 -12.70
N GLY A 26 9.57 -17.50 -11.55
CA GLY A 26 8.93 -16.26 -11.10
C GLY A 26 7.71 -15.81 -11.93
N ILE A 27 7.16 -16.71 -12.76
CA ILE A 27 5.96 -16.43 -13.58
C ILE A 27 4.69 -16.55 -12.72
N LEU A 28 4.70 -17.46 -11.74
CA LEU A 28 3.59 -17.68 -10.82
C LEU A 28 4.02 -17.36 -9.40
N GLU A 29 3.40 -16.35 -8.83
CA GLU A 29 3.52 -15.99 -7.41
C GLU A 29 2.19 -16.20 -6.70
N ILE A 30 2.24 -16.58 -5.43
CA ILE A 30 1.06 -16.70 -4.57
C ILE A 30 1.07 -15.55 -3.59
N VAL A 31 0.10 -14.64 -3.73
CA VAL A 31 -0.07 -13.52 -2.81
C VAL A 31 -1.20 -13.87 -1.84
N THR A 32 -0.88 -13.84 -0.55
CA THR A 32 -1.90 -13.82 0.52
C THR A 32 -2.07 -12.38 0.95
N GLY A 33 -3.31 -11.89 0.94
CA GLY A 33 -3.58 -10.48 1.19
C GLY A 33 -5.04 -10.23 1.50
N VAL A 34 -5.34 -8.96 1.70
CA VAL A 34 -6.67 -8.48 2.06
C VAL A 34 -7.32 -7.94 0.80
N ASN A 35 -8.59 -8.32 0.58
CA ASN A 35 -9.38 -7.73 -0.49
C ASN A 35 -9.91 -6.36 -0.03
N LEU A 36 -9.31 -5.28 -0.54
CA LEU A 36 -9.66 -3.91 -0.13
C LEU A 36 -11.10 -3.53 -0.44
N ASN A 37 -11.73 -4.18 -1.42
CA ASN A 37 -13.14 -3.99 -1.74
C ASN A 37 -14.09 -4.47 -0.65
N LYS A 38 -13.64 -5.33 0.27
CA LYS A 38 -14.49 -6.02 1.25
C LYS A 38 -14.25 -5.58 2.69
N VAL A 39 -13.20 -4.79 2.96
CA VAL A 39 -12.77 -4.46 4.34
C VAL A 39 -13.00 -3.00 4.73
N GLY A 40 -13.81 -2.26 3.98
CA GLY A 40 -14.20 -0.89 4.36
C GLY A 40 -13.05 0.12 4.40
N MET A 41 -11.98 -0.12 3.63
CA MET A 41 -10.85 0.82 3.52
C MET A 41 -11.04 1.78 2.35
N TYR A 42 -10.63 3.03 2.56
CA TYR A 42 -10.42 3.97 1.48
C TYR A 42 -9.12 3.66 0.77
N LEU A 43 -9.17 3.62 -0.56
CA LEU A 43 -8.00 3.48 -1.42
C LEU A 43 -7.68 4.83 -2.04
N ALA A 44 -6.50 5.36 -1.73
CA ALA A 44 -6.00 6.61 -2.30
C ALA A 44 -4.98 6.34 -3.40
N LYS A 45 -5.12 7.08 -4.49
CA LYS A 45 -4.14 7.24 -5.57
C LYS A 45 -3.52 8.63 -5.43
N VAL A 46 -2.19 8.69 -5.38
CA VAL A 46 -1.45 9.95 -5.31
C VAL A 46 -0.52 10.02 -6.50
N MET A 47 -0.74 10.99 -7.38
CA MET A 47 0.21 11.31 -8.44
C MET A 47 1.16 12.39 -7.92
N VAL A 48 2.46 12.22 -8.18
CA VAL A 48 3.48 13.16 -7.70
C VAL A 48 4.49 13.45 -8.80
N ARG A 49 4.81 14.73 -8.98
CA ARG A 49 5.91 15.21 -9.80
C ARG A 49 7.02 15.60 -8.85
N THR A 50 8.15 14.94 -8.98
CA THR A 50 9.29 15.16 -8.11
C THR A 50 10.61 15.11 -8.87
N THR A 51 11.61 15.85 -8.41
CA THR A 51 12.99 15.73 -8.92
C THR A 51 13.72 14.50 -8.38
N ASN A 52 13.19 13.82 -7.36
CA ASN A 52 13.82 12.67 -6.73
C ASN A 52 12.82 11.55 -6.40
N THR A 53 12.49 10.75 -7.41
CA THR A 53 11.54 9.63 -7.30
C THR A 53 11.95 8.60 -6.25
N THR A 54 13.23 8.23 -6.22
CA THR A 54 13.80 7.22 -5.31
C THR A 54 13.65 7.61 -3.84
N LYS A 55 13.88 8.89 -3.51
CA LYS A 55 13.72 9.39 -2.13
C LYS A 55 12.27 9.26 -1.66
N ILE A 56 11.32 9.72 -2.48
CA ILE A 56 9.89 9.68 -2.13
C ILE A 56 9.41 8.23 -1.95
N LEU A 57 9.76 7.33 -2.88
CA LEU A 57 9.40 5.91 -2.77
C LEU A 57 10.00 5.24 -1.52
N ASN A 58 11.28 5.48 -1.23
CA ASN A 58 11.93 4.90 -0.07
C ASN A 58 11.37 5.43 1.27
N MET A 59 10.84 6.66 1.30
CA MET A 59 10.21 7.23 2.49
C MET A 59 9.02 6.39 2.98
N PHE A 60 8.27 5.78 2.07
CA PHE A 60 7.05 5.04 2.40
C PHE A 60 7.21 3.54 2.47
N ARG A 61 8.39 2.99 2.15
CA ARG A 61 8.66 1.54 2.20
C ARG A 61 8.33 0.89 3.56
N GLY A 62 8.45 1.67 4.63
CA GLY A 62 8.11 1.27 5.99
C GLY A 62 6.63 1.40 6.38
N CYS A 63 5.87 2.20 5.65
CA CYS A 63 4.55 2.70 6.06
C CYS A 63 3.46 1.63 5.93
N PRO A 64 2.68 1.32 6.98
CA PRO A 64 1.57 0.37 6.89
C PRO A 64 0.44 0.77 5.94
N PHE A 65 0.23 2.08 5.76
CA PHE A 65 -0.77 2.60 4.83
C PHE A 65 -0.33 2.52 3.37
N PHE A 66 0.97 2.37 3.10
CA PHE A 66 1.50 2.36 1.73
C PHE A 66 1.38 0.97 1.13
N LEU A 67 0.62 0.85 0.05
CA LEU A 67 0.41 -0.40 -0.67
C LEU A 67 1.52 -0.64 -1.69
N ASN A 68 1.75 0.35 -2.55
CA ASN A 68 2.73 0.27 -3.61
C ASN A 68 3.03 1.66 -4.20
N GLY A 69 4.13 1.76 -4.94
CA GLY A 69 4.51 2.97 -5.66
C GLY A 69 5.22 2.63 -6.97
N PHE A 70 4.95 3.44 -7.98
CA PHE A 70 5.40 3.22 -9.34
C PHE A 70 6.08 4.47 -9.86
N VAL A 71 7.18 4.29 -10.57
CA VAL A 71 7.73 5.32 -11.46
C VAL A 71 6.95 5.21 -12.77
N VAL A 72 6.35 6.33 -13.18
CA VAL A 72 5.48 6.38 -14.36
C VAL A 72 5.98 7.45 -15.33
N SER A 73 5.66 7.29 -16.60
CA SER A 73 5.87 8.34 -17.61
C SER A 73 4.65 9.27 -17.67
N GLY A 74 4.88 10.49 -18.13
CA GLY A 74 3.85 11.52 -18.27
C GLY A 74 4.21 12.77 -17.50
N ASP A 75 3.19 13.58 -17.22
CA ASP A 75 3.32 14.83 -16.51
C ASP A 75 3.82 14.62 -15.08
N GLU A 76 3.20 13.70 -14.36
CA GLU A 76 3.62 13.26 -13.04
C GLU A 76 4.53 12.04 -13.21
N ASN A 77 5.59 11.93 -12.40
CA ASN A 77 6.61 10.88 -12.56
C ASN A 77 6.58 9.81 -11.45
N LEU A 78 5.61 9.90 -10.54
CA LEU A 78 5.27 8.89 -9.56
C LEU A 78 3.77 8.67 -9.45
N MET A 79 3.37 7.42 -9.20
CA MET A 79 2.04 7.03 -8.74
C MET A 79 2.17 6.22 -7.46
N LEU A 80 1.55 6.66 -6.38
CA LEU A 80 1.54 5.99 -5.08
C LEU A 80 0.12 5.51 -4.76
N LEU A 81 0.03 4.34 -4.14
CA LEU A 81 -1.23 3.77 -3.65
C LEU A 81 -1.18 3.62 -2.14
N PHE A 82 -2.21 4.14 -1.46
CA PHE A 82 -2.37 4.01 -0.02
C PHE A 82 -3.74 3.45 0.33
N ALA A 83 -3.84 2.70 1.43
CA ALA A 83 -5.12 2.29 2.01
C ALA A 83 -5.22 2.69 3.47
N GLY A 84 -6.40 3.05 3.94
CA GLY A 84 -6.66 3.43 5.33
C GLY A 84 -8.15 3.38 5.69
N GLU A 85 -8.46 3.25 6.98
CA GLU A 85 -9.83 3.29 7.50
C GLU A 85 -10.44 4.70 7.49
N ASP A 86 -9.61 5.74 7.36
CA ASP A 86 -10.02 7.14 7.45
C ASP A 86 -9.34 8.00 6.38
N LEU A 87 -10.15 8.81 5.71
CA LEU A 87 -9.71 9.71 4.65
C LEU A 87 -8.78 10.80 5.19
N ALA A 88 -9.08 11.36 6.37
CA ALA A 88 -8.30 12.43 6.96
C ALA A 88 -6.87 11.97 7.30
N SER A 89 -6.72 10.70 7.71
CA SER A 89 -5.43 10.06 7.93
C SER A 89 -4.61 9.96 6.64
N LEU A 90 -5.24 9.56 5.52
CA LEU A 90 -4.57 9.47 4.22
C LEU A 90 -4.13 10.85 3.71
N GLU A 91 -5.02 11.84 3.79
CA GLU A 91 -4.72 13.22 3.41
C GLU A 91 -3.60 13.82 4.28
N SER A 92 -3.65 13.59 5.60
CA SER A 92 -2.62 14.06 6.53
C SER A 92 -1.23 13.51 6.21
N ILE A 93 -1.13 12.26 5.75
CA ILE A 93 0.16 11.67 5.33
C ILE A 93 0.73 12.45 4.15
N ILE A 94 -0.11 12.77 3.16
CA ILE A 94 0.29 13.48 1.95
C ILE A 94 0.72 14.90 2.29
N ASP A 95 -0.06 15.62 3.10
CA ASP A 95 0.25 16.97 3.55
C ASP A 95 1.54 17.03 4.37
N CYS A 96 1.75 16.08 5.27
CA CYS A 96 2.88 16.12 6.17
C CYS A 96 4.18 15.61 5.54
N ARG A 97 4.10 14.72 4.55
CA ARG A 97 5.28 14.01 4.02
C ARG A 97 5.59 14.29 2.56
N ILE A 98 4.57 14.51 1.72
CA ILE A 98 4.74 14.68 0.27
C ILE A 98 4.76 16.18 -0.06
N ARG A 99 3.68 16.91 0.26
CA ARG A 99 3.56 18.34 -0.08
C ARG A 99 4.62 19.23 0.57
N LYS A 100 5.19 18.81 1.70
CA LYS A 100 6.27 19.52 2.41
C LYS A 100 7.67 19.16 1.91
N ASP A 101 7.82 18.11 1.09
CA ASP A 101 9.14 17.72 0.61
C ASP A 101 9.60 18.68 -0.50
N LYS A 102 10.79 19.26 -0.32
CA LYS A 102 11.39 20.21 -1.28
C LYS A 102 11.59 19.66 -2.68
N ASP A 103 11.68 18.34 -2.83
CA ASP A 103 11.90 17.68 -4.12
C ASP A 103 10.56 17.46 -4.85
N VAL A 104 9.42 17.76 -4.22
CA VAL A 104 8.08 17.63 -4.81
C VAL A 104 7.63 18.97 -5.41
N GLN A 105 7.16 18.92 -6.65
CA GLN A 105 6.70 20.08 -7.43
C GLN A 105 5.17 20.17 -7.46
N SER A 106 4.50 19.04 -7.67
CA SER A 106 3.04 18.94 -7.65
C SER A 106 2.60 17.61 -7.04
N THR A 107 1.37 17.58 -6.55
CA THR A 107 0.74 16.38 -6.00
C THR A 107 -0.75 16.43 -6.27
N ASP A 108 -1.27 15.38 -6.89
CA ASP A 108 -2.70 15.17 -7.09
C ASP A 108 -3.16 13.97 -6.24
N PHE A 109 -4.16 14.21 -5.40
CA PHE A 109 -4.71 13.23 -4.47
C PHE A 109 -6.11 12.84 -4.91
N ASN A 110 -6.33 11.56 -5.19
CA ASN A 110 -7.62 11.05 -5.59
C ASN A 110 -7.99 9.83 -4.75
N ILE A 111 -9.28 9.69 -4.47
CA ILE A 111 -9.83 8.48 -3.88
C ILE A 111 -10.40 7.59 -4.98
N ILE A 112 -10.02 6.32 -4.96
CA ILE A 112 -10.56 5.31 -5.84
C ILE A 112 -11.92 4.89 -5.26
N ILE A 113 -12.99 5.22 -5.98
CA ILE A 113 -14.37 5.00 -5.55
C ILE A 113 -14.80 3.54 -5.71
N SER A 114 -14.35 2.87 -6.76
CA SER A 114 -14.75 1.48 -7.06
C SER A 114 -13.73 0.77 -7.95
N SER A 115 -13.70 -0.56 -7.90
CA SER A 115 -12.99 -1.40 -8.87
C SER A 115 -13.90 -2.48 -9.43
N ILE A 116 -13.71 -2.82 -10.71
CA ILE A 116 -14.50 -3.85 -11.40
C ILE A 116 -14.11 -5.26 -10.92
N LYS A 117 -12.83 -5.45 -10.59
CA LYS A 117 -12.29 -6.72 -10.08
C LYS A 117 -11.88 -6.56 -8.62
N ASP A 118 -11.84 -7.69 -7.92
CA ASP A 118 -11.28 -7.79 -6.57
C ASP A 118 -9.83 -7.28 -6.55
N PHE A 119 -9.54 -6.36 -5.63
CA PHE A 119 -8.20 -5.83 -5.40
C PHE A 119 -7.60 -6.41 -4.12
N VAL A 120 -6.93 -7.56 -4.28
CA VAL A 120 -6.29 -8.29 -3.19
C VAL A 120 -4.82 -7.87 -3.10
N VAL A 121 -4.42 -7.28 -1.97
CA VAL A 121 -3.06 -6.82 -1.73
C VAL A 121 -2.54 -7.26 -0.38
N PRO A 122 -1.23 -7.59 -0.26
CA PRO A 122 -0.63 -7.85 1.04
C PRO A 122 -0.54 -6.53 1.82
N LEU A 123 -1.20 -6.47 2.98
CA LEU A 123 -1.07 -5.35 3.89
C LEU A 123 0.06 -5.61 4.87
N ARG A 124 0.80 -4.55 5.21
CA ARG A 124 1.83 -4.63 6.23
C ARG A 124 1.18 -4.57 7.60
N ILE A 125 1.05 -5.73 8.23
CA ILE A 125 0.65 -5.87 9.63
C ILE A 125 1.92 -5.94 10.49
N VAL A 126 1.94 -5.19 11.58
CA VAL A 126 3.10 -5.10 12.46
C VAL A 126 2.85 -5.96 13.69
N GLU A 127 3.54 -7.11 13.81
CA GLU A 127 3.34 -8.04 14.93
C GLU A 127 3.66 -7.43 16.30
N ARG A 128 4.66 -6.56 16.36
CA ARG A 128 5.08 -5.88 17.58
C ARG A 128 5.10 -4.37 17.36
N PRO A 129 4.28 -3.61 18.11
CA PRO A 129 4.23 -2.17 18.00
C PRO A 129 5.61 -1.53 18.15
N LEU A 130 5.96 -0.67 17.20
CA LEU A 130 7.18 0.13 17.23
C LEU A 130 6.97 1.33 18.16
N ASN A 131 8.07 1.75 18.82
CA ASN A 131 8.08 2.97 19.63
C ASN A 131 7.95 4.24 18.77
N LYS A 132 8.49 4.20 17.55
CA LYS A 132 8.45 5.31 16.59
C LYS A 132 7.86 4.85 15.26
N PRO A 133 7.06 5.68 14.59
CA PRO A 133 6.53 5.32 13.29
C PRO A 133 7.64 5.35 12.22
N PRO A 134 7.54 4.50 11.18
CA PRO A 134 8.55 4.36 10.14
C PRO A 134 8.74 5.64 9.29
N CYS A 135 7.74 6.51 9.24
CA CYS A 135 7.84 7.81 8.56
C CYS A 135 8.62 8.86 9.37
N GLY A 136 9.01 8.57 10.62
CA GLY A 136 9.79 9.44 11.49
C GLY A 136 9.02 10.61 12.12
N VAL A 137 7.72 10.74 11.87
CA VAL A 137 6.89 11.82 12.44
C VAL A 137 6.42 11.42 13.84
N GLU A 138 6.93 12.07 14.87
CA GLU A 138 6.50 11.79 16.24
C GLU A 138 5.07 12.31 16.49
N TYR A 139 4.24 11.50 17.15
CA TYR A 139 2.84 11.84 17.42
C TYR A 139 2.68 13.11 18.28
N LYS A 140 3.65 13.41 19.15
CA LYS A 140 3.63 14.59 20.03
C LYS A 140 3.76 15.90 19.27
N THR A 141 4.48 15.88 18.15
CA THR A 141 4.71 17.06 17.30
C THR A 141 3.79 17.06 16.07
N CYS A 142 2.96 16.04 15.91
CA CYS A 142 2.03 15.91 14.80
C CYS A 142 0.71 16.61 15.10
N GLN A 143 0.53 17.82 14.55
CA GLN A 143 -0.71 18.58 14.69
C GLN A 143 -1.96 17.78 14.27
N ALA A 144 -1.89 17.04 13.16
CA ALA A 144 -3.01 16.24 12.67
C ALA A 144 -3.44 15.14 13.67
N TYR A 145 -2.49 14.56 14.41
CA TYR A 145 -2.80 13.56 15.43
C TYR A 145 -3.42 14.19 16.69
N THR A 146 -2.88 15.32 17.14
CA THR A 146 -3.39 16.07 18.30
C THR A 146 -4.80 16.62 18.07
N GLU A 147 -5.10 17.04 16.85
CA GLU A 147 -6.42 17.56 16.45
C GLU A 147 -7.42 16.44 16.07
N ASN A 148 -7.08 15.16 16.27
CA ASN A 148 -7.90 14.00 15.87
C ASN A 148 -8.24 13.93 14.37
N ARG A 149 -7.44 14.56 13.50
CA ARG A 149 -7.55 14.46 12.03
C ARG A 149 -6.72 13.32 11.44
N CYS A 150 -6.16 12.47 12.29
CA CYS A 150 -5.42 11.28 11.90
C CYS A 150 -5.54 10.22 13.00
N PHE A 151 -5.79 8.97 12.62
CA PHE A 151 -5.84 7.83 13.53
C PHE A 151 -4.46 7.39 14.03
N GLY A 152 -3.38 8.02 13.56
CA GLY A 152 -2.01 7.65 13.93
C GLY A 152 -1.46 6.52 13.08
N CYS A 153 -0.23 6.09 13.38
CA CYS A 153 0.44 5.08 12.59
C CYS A 153 0.10 3.66 13.10
N PRO A 154 -0.37 2.74 12.23
CA PRO A 154 -0.65 1.35 12.60
C PRO A 154 0.56 0.58 13.09
N ALA A 155 1.77 1.04 12.77
CA ALA A 155 2.99 0.43 13.27
C ALA A 155 3.26 0.72 14.75
N THR A 156 2.40 1.46 15.45
CA THR A 156 2.64 1.95 16.82
C THR A 156 1.42 1.72 17.71
N ASN A 157 1.62 1.72 19.04
CA ASN A 157 0.54 1.62 20.05
C ASN A 157 -0.38 2.85 20.14
N ARG A 158 -0.32 3.75 19.16
CA ARG A 158 -1.05 5.02 19.13
C ARG A 158 -2.10 5.04 18.03
N TYR A 159 -2.25 3.93 17.30
CA TYR A 159 -3.28 3.78 16.30
C TYR A 159 -4.67 3.74 16.96
N LYS A 160 -5.62 4.51 16.40
CA LYS A 160 -7.00 4.62 16.88
C LYS A 160 -8.00 3.87 16.01
N GLY A 161 -7.56 3.30 14.88
CA GLY A 161 -8.41 2.49 14.00
C GLY A 161 -8.61 1.08 14.54
N SER A 162 -9.38 0.27 13.82
CA SER A 162 -9.82 -1.06 14.26
C SER A 162 -9.24 -2.21 13.44
N PHE A 163 -8.69 -1.92 12.27
CA PHE A 163 -8.28 -2.94 11.32
C PHE A 163 -6.90 -3.55 11.59
N TRP A 164 -5.92 -2.70 11.92
CA TRP A 164 -4.51 -3.10 12.05
C TRP A 164 -4.13 -3.68 13.41
#